data_AF-A0A3M2FPI6-F1
#
_entry.id   AF-A0A3M2FPI6-F1
#
_cell.length_a   1.000
_cell.length_b   1.000
_cell.length_c   1.000
_cell.angle_alpha   90.00
_cell.angle_beta   90.00
_cell.angle_gamma   90.00
#
_symmetry.space_group_name_H-M   'P 1'
#
loop_
_entity.id
_entity.type
_entity.pdbx_description
1 polymer ?
#
loop_
_entity_poly.entity_id
_entity_poly.type
_entity_poly.pdbx_seq_one_letter_code
_entity_poly.pdbx_strand_id
1 'polypeptide(L)'
;MLLPTLFLLGGFALLYVGAEALVRGGAALALRLGLSPLVVGLTVVAFGTSSPELVVSLKAALDGTSGLALGNVVGSNVANIALILGTSALIRPVAIQSQLI
;
A
#
# COMPACT_ATOMS: atom_id res chain seq x y z
N MET A 1 25.53 -14.41 1.83
CA MET A 1 24.87 -13.39 0.99
C MET A 1 23.64 -13.96 0.26
N LEU A 2 23.74 -15.10 -0.42
CA LEU A 2 22.61 -15.73 -1.10
C LEU A 2 21.39 -16.03 -0.20
N LEU A 3 21.60 -16.61 0.98
CA LEU A 3 20.50 -17.00 1.87
C LEU A 3 19.66 -15.81 2.40
N PRO A 4 20.27 -14.71 2.92
CA PRO A 4 19.52 -13.50 3.27
C PRO A 4 18.76 -12.90 2.08
N THR A 5 19.35 -12.88 0.89
CA THR A 5 18.68 -12.38 -0.32
C THR A 5 17.47 -13.23 -0.69
N LEU A 6 17.56 -14.56 -0.56
CA LEU A 6 16.42 -15.45 -0.79
C LEU A 6 15.29 -15.19 0.22
N PHE A 7 15.60 -15.00 1.50
CA PHE A 7 14.59 -14.65 2.50
C PHE A 7 13.96 -13.28 2.24
N LEU A 8 14.75 -12.30 1.81
CA LEU A 8 14.24 -10.98 1.45
C LEU A 8 13.25 -11.06 0.26
N LEU A 9 13.65 -11.71 -0.82
CA LEU A 9 12.81 -11.86 -2.01
C LEU A 9 11.55 -12.70 -1.72
N GLY A 10 11.70 -13.80 -0.99
CA GLY A 10 10.56 -14.63 -0.57
C GLY A 10 9.60 -13.89 0.34
N GLY A 11 10.12 -13.13 1.30
CA GLY A 11 9.32 -12.28 2.20
C GLY A 11 8.53 -11.21 1.45
N PHE A 12 9.17 -10.53 0.49
CA PHE A 12 8.47 -9.56 -0.37
C PHE A 12 7.37 -10.20 -1.21
N ALA A 13 7.64 -11.35 -1.83
CA ALA A 13 6.63 -12.07 -2.61
C ALA A 13 5.43 -12.48 -1.73
N LEU A 14 5.68 -13.00 -0.53
CA LEU A 14 4.62 -13.39 0.40
C LEU A 14 3.81 -12.17 0.90
N LEU A 15 4.47 -11.06 1.22
CA LEU A 15 3.79 -9.83 1.61
C LEU A 15 2.90 -9.29 0.47
N TYR A 16 3.41 -9.28 -0.75
CA TYR A 16 2.67 -8.84 -1.93
C TYR A 16 1.43 -9.71 -2.18
N VAL A 17 1.61 -11.04 -2.23
CA VAL A 17 0.50 -11.97 -2.45
C VAL A 17 -0.53 -11.92 -1.31
N GLY A 18 -0.06 -11.80 -0.06
CA GLY A 18 -0.93 -11.65 1.10
C GLY A 18 -1.78 -10.38 1.05
N ALA A 19 -1.17 -9.25 0.69
CA ALA A 19 -1.88 -7.98 0.55
C ALA A 19 -2.87 -8.02 -0.62
N GLU A 20 -2.49 -8.59 -1.77
CA GLU A 20 -3.39 -8.75 -2.91
C GLU A 20 -4.61 -9.63 -2.55
N ALA A 21 -4.38 -10.73 -1.83
CA ALA A 21 -5.45 -11.59 -1.35
C ALA A 21 -6.38 -10.86 -0.37
N LEU A 22 -5.81 -10.05 0.54
CA LEU A 22 -6.56 -9.23 1.49
C LEU A 22 -7.42 -8.18 0.76
N VAL A 23 -6.86 -7.45 -0.20
CA VAL A 23 -7.57 -6.43 -0.99
C VAL A 23 -8.72 -7.09 -1.77
N ARG A 24 -8.45 -8.19 -2.48
CA ARG A 24 -9.48 -8.88 -3.29
C ARG A 24 -10.59 -9.46 -2.42
N GLY A 25 -10.24 -10.16 -1.34
CA GLY A 25 -11.20 -10.76 -0.43
C GLY A 25 -12.05 -9.70 0.28
N GLY A 26 -11.41 -8.65 0.80
CA GLY A 26 -12.09 -7.54 1.45
C GLY A 26 -13.01 -6.78 0.49
N ALA A 27 -12.54 -6.48 -0.73
CA ALA A 27 -13.34 -5.75 -1.72
C ALA A 27 -14.56 -6.58 -2.15
N ALA A 28 -14.39 -7.88 -2.39
CA ALA A 28 -15.48 -8.78 -2.74
C ALA A 28 -16.53 -8.87 -1.62
N LEU A 29 -16.09 -8.93 -0.35
CA LEU A 29 -16.98 -8.92 0.80
C LEU A 29 -17.75 -7.60 0.90
N ALA A 30 -17.05 -6.47 0.81
CA ALA A 30 -17.64 -5.14 0.91
C ALA A 30 -18.71 -4.89 -0.17
N LEU A 31 -18.45 -5.31 -1.41
CA LEU A 31 -19.43 -5.24 -2.50
C LEU A 31 -20.67 -6.11 -2.24
N ARG A 32 -20.49 -7.33 -1.70
CA ARG A 32 -21.61 -8.22 -1.33
C ARG A 32 -22.44 -7.67 -0.18
N LEU A 33 -21.85 -6.85 0.68
CA LEU A 33 -22.54 -6.12 1.75
C LEU A 33 -23.27 -4.86 1.25
N GLY A 34 -23.24 -4.57 -0.06
CA GLY A 34 -23.93 -3.43 -0.66
C GLY A 34 -23.18 -2.10 -0.56
N LEU A 35 -21.90 -2.10 -0.20
CA LEU A 35 -21.08 -0.89 -0.22
C LEU A 35 -20.79 -0.45 -1.65
N SER A 36 -20.82 0.87 -1.88
CA SER A 36 -20.56 1.42 -3.20
C SER A 36 -19.10 1.21 -3.62
N PRO A 37 -18.80 1.06 -4.92
CA PRO A 37 -17.42 0.90 -5.40
C PRO A 37 -16.49 2.03 -4.93
N LEU A 38 -17.02 3.25 -4.79
CA LEU A 38 -16.28 4.40 -4.29
C LEU A 38 -15.87 4.20 -2.83
N VAL A 39 -16.78 3.75 -1.96
CA VAL A 39 -16.46 3.46 -0.55
C VAL A 39 -15.44 2.33 -0.46
N VAL A 40 -15.59 1.26 -1.25
CA VAL A 40 -14.64 0.15 -1.29
C VAL A 40 -13.23 0.62 -1.71
N GLY A 41 -13.16 1.46 -2.75
CA GLY A 41 -11.90 2.03 -3.23
C GLY A 41 -11.22 2.93 -2.19
N LEU A 42 -11.98 3.82 -1.56
CA LEU A 42 -11.47 4.77 -0.57
C LEU A 42 -11.12 4.14 0.78
N THR A 43 -11.61 2.92 1.07
CA THR A 43 -11.40 2.27 2.36
C THR A 43 -10.62 0.97 2.22
N VAL A 44 -11.26 -0.10 1.73
CA VAL A 44 -10.68 -1.44 1.69
C VAL A 44 -9.46 -1.52 0.79
N VAL A 45 -9.54 -0.95 -0.41
CA VAL A 45 -8.42 -0.96 -1.35
C VAL A 45 -7.29 -0.09 -0.81
N ALA A 46 -7.58 1.15 -0.43
CA ALA A 46 -6.59 2.07 0.13
C ALA A 46 -5.85 1.48 1.35
N PHE A 47 -6.57 0.83 2.27
CA PHE A 47 -5.96 0.20 3.44
C PHE A 47 -5.18 -1.07 3.10
N GLY A 48 -5.73 -1.90 2.20
CA GLY A 48 -5.09 -3.15 1.80
C GLY A 48 -3.77 -2.93 1.04
N THR A 49 -3.66 -1.89 0.22
CA THR A 49 -2.42 -1.55 -0.48
C THR A 49 -1.31 -1.06 0.45
N SER A 50 -1.64 -0.46 1.60
CA SER A 50 -0.66 0.01 2.59
C SER A 50 -0.46 -0.97 3.76
N SER A 51 -1.08 -2.15 3.68
CA SER A 51 -0.97 -3.18 4.72
C SER A 51 0.44 -3.78 4.82
N PRO A 52 1.17 -4.08 3.72
CA PRO A 52 2.56 -4.50 3.79
C PRO A 52 3.45 -3.51 4.54
N GLU A 53 3.32 -2.22 4.21
CA GLU A 53 4.11 -1.14 4.78
C GLU A 53 3.83 -1.00 6.26
N LEU A 54 2.55 -1.10 6.67
CA LEU A 54 2.17 -1.10 8.08
C LEU A 54 2.85 -2.24 8.83
N VAL A 55 2.81 -3.46 8.28
CA VAL A 55 3.41 -4.64 8.92
C VAL A 55 4.94 -4.49 9.02
N VAL A 56 5.60 -4.04 7.96
CA VAL A 56 7.05 -3.81 7.94
C VAL A 56 7.46 -2.72 8.92
N SER A 57 6.77 -1.57 8.92
CA SER A 57 7.06 -0.46 9.85
C SER A 57 6.80 -0.84 11.30
N LEU A 58 5.70 -1.54 11.58
CA LEU A 58 5.38 -2.00 12.93
C LEU A 58 6.44 -2.99 13.42
N LYS A 59 6.80 -3.98 12.60
CA LYS A 59 7.83 -4.95 12.98
C LYS A 59 9.19 -4.28 13.20
N ALA A 60 9.59 -3.38 12.30
CA ALA A 60 10.83 -2.63 12.43
C ALA A 60 10.87 -1.77 13.70
N ALA A 61 9.75 -1.14 14.08
CA ALA A 61 9.64 -0.38 15.31
C ALA A 61 9.74 -1.26 16.56
N LEU A 62 9.07 -2.42 16.56
CA LEU A 62 9.13 -3.40 17.65
C LEU A 62 10.52 -4.02 17.81
N ASP A 63 11.25 -4.22 16.71
CA ASP A 63 12.62 -4.76 16.70
C ASP A 63 13.68 -3.68 17.08
N GLY A 64 13.26 -2.46 17.44
CA GLY A 64 14.17 -1.36 17.81
C GLY A 64 14.86 -0.67 16.62
N THR A 65 14.50 -1.04 15.39
CA THR A 65 15.05 -0.49 14.14
C THR A 65 14.19 0.68 13.61
N SER A 66 14.00 1.70 14.44
CA SER A 66 13.11 2.85 14.14
C SER A 66 13.47 3.60 12.85
N GLY A 67 14.75 3.63 12.47
CA GLY A 67 15.20 4.21 11.20
C GLY A 67 14.63 3.49 9.97
N LEU A 68 14.48 2.16 10.03
CA LEU A 68 13.85 1.37 8.96
C LEU A 68 12.35 1.66 8.91
N ALA A 69 11.69 1.76 10.07
CA ALA A 69 10.27 2.08 10.13
C ALA A 69 9.97 3.47 9.53
N LEU A 70 10.79 4.47 9.87
CA LEU A 70 10.69 5.83 9.32
C LEU A 70 10.98 5.84 7.81
N GLY A 71 12.05 5.17 7.38
CA GLY A 71 12.43 5.05 5.98
C GLY A 71 11.32 4.42 5.15
N ASN A 72 10.66 3.39 5.68
CA ASN A 72 9.53 2.74 5.02
C ASN A 72 8.34 3.69 4.85
N VAL A 73 7.93 4.41 5.91
CA VAL A 73 6.79 5.35 5.84
C VAL A 73 7.08 6.51 4.90
N VAL A 74 8.21 7.19 5.09
CA VAL A 74 8.55 8.39 4.30
C VAL A 74 8.84 8.00 2.86
N GLY A 75 9.61 6.94 2.64
CA GLY A 75 9.96 6.45 1.30
C GLY A 75 8.74 6.04 0.48
N SER A 76 7.78 5.34 1.10
CA SER A 76 6.55 4.90 0.43
C SER A 76 5.68 6.08 0.01
N ASN A 77 5.55 7.11 0.85
CA ASN A 77 4.78 8.31 0.47
C ASN A 77 5.46 9.10 -0.66
N VAL A 78 6.80 9.21 -0.63
CA VAL A 78 7.54 9.85 -1.74
C VAL A 78 7.35 9.05 -3.03
N ALA A 79 7.44 7.72 -2.99
CA ALA A 79 7.19 6.88 -4.16
C ALA A 79 5.73 7.03 -4.66
N ASN A 80 4.74 7.02 -3.77
CA ASN A 80 3.34 7.18 -4.15
C ASN A 80 3.07 8.51 -4.88
N ILE A 81 3.69 9.61 -4.42
CA ILE A 81 3.48 10.93 -5.03
C ILE A 81 4.34 11.09 -6.29
N ALA A 82 5.66 10.93 -6.16
CA ALA A 82 6.59 11.25 -7.24
C ALA A 82 6.55 10.20 -8.36
N LEU A 83 6.52 8.91 -8.01
CA LEU A 83 6.52 7.83 -8.98
C LEU A 83 5.10 7.50 -9.42
N ILE A 84 4.22 7.07 -8.53
CA ILE A 84 2.90 6.54 -8.93
C ILE A 84 2.00 7.67 -9.46
N LEU A 85 1.73 8.70 -8.65
CA LEU A 85 0.89 9.81 -9.06
C LEU A 85 1.54 10.63 -10.19
N GLY A 86 2.84 10.88 -10.11
CA GLY A 86 3.59 11.58 -11.17
C GLY A 86 3.48 10.87 -12.52
N THR A 87 3.74 9.56 -12.59
CA THR A 87 3.59 8.80 -13.84
C THR A 87 2.13 8.70 -14.28
N SER A 88 1.19 8.52 -13.35
CA SER A 88 -0.25 8.52 -13.66
C SER A 88 -0.69 9.83 -14.30
N ALA A 89 -0.24 10.97 -13.78
CA ALA A 89 -0.55 12.30 -14.30
C ALA A 89 0.07 12.57 -15.67
N LEU A 90 1.23 11.99 -15.97
CA LEU A 90 1.86 12.05 -17.30
C LEU A 90 1.07 11.23 -18.34
N ILE A 91 0.52 10.07 -17.94
CA ILE A 91 -0.27 9.20 -18.82
C ILE A 91 -1.68 9.78 -19.05
N ARG A 92 -2.34 10.21 -17.97
CA ARG A 92 -3.68 10.81 -18.00
C ARG A 92 -3.74 11.94 -16.97
N PRO A 93 -3.82 13.21 -17.42
CA PRO A 93 -3.91 14.34 -16.51
C PRO A 93 -5.05 14.17 -15.50
N VAL A 94 -4.71 14.26 -14.22
CA VAL A 94 -5.67 14.10 -13.12
C VAL A 94 -6.44 15.40 -12.97
N ALA A 95 -7.72 15.41 -13.33
CA ALA A 95 -8.58 16.56 -13.14
C ALA A 95 -8.93 16.70 -11.65
N ILE A 96 -8.47 17.78 -11.02
CA ILE A 96 -8.78 18.11 -9.63
C ILE A 96 -10.06 18.96 -9.63
N GLN A 97 -11.15 18.42 -9.11
CA GLN A 97 -12.31 19.24 -8.76
C GLN A 97 -11.98 19.95 -7.45
N SER A 98 -11.74 21.27 -7.48
CA SER A 98 -11.63 22.02 -6.23
C SER A 98 -13.01 22.04 -5.58
N GLN A 99 -13.23 21.20 -4.57
CA GLN A 99 -14.29 21.45 -3.60
C GLN A 99 -13.79 22.58 -2.69
N LEU A 100 -13.92 23.82 -3.19
CA LEU A 100 -13.88 25.02 -2.37
C LEU A 100 -15.07 24.93 -1.42
N ILE A 101 -14.78 24.78 -0.13
CA ILE A 101 -15.69 25.15 0.95
C ILE A 101 -15.68 26.67 1.03
#